data_AF-E4WQ51-F1
#
_entry.id   AF-E4WQ51-F1
#
_cell.length_a   1.000
_cell.length_b   1.000
_cell.length_c   1.000
_cell.angle_alpha   90.00
_cell.angle_beta   90.00
_cell.angle_gamma   90.00
#
_symmetry.space_group_name_H-M   'P 1'
#
loop_
_entity.id
_entity.type
_entity.pdbx_description
1 polymer ?
#
loop_
_entity_poly.entity_id
_entity_poly.type
_entity_poly.pdbx_seq_one_letter_code
_entity_poly.pdbx_strand_id
1 'polypeptide(L)'
;MNITEIRSSKNDKYSGIRKVISMMIHCVDCDDEECALMPFCLDFQDLLCHQEECFEKKCNLRFGIAACDATRKYLRHCLKCEKPDCPICAPLRIIWPEGDEDVESLKEHLEAFQEFIL
;
A
#
# COMPACT_ATOMS: atom_id res chain seq x y z
N MET A 1 -5.17 39.80 -0.33
CA MET A 1 -4.30 38.86 -1.09
C MET A 1 -3.85 37.76 -0.14
N ASN A 2 -4.20 36.52 -0.52
CA ASN A 2 -3.76 35.18 -0.09
C ASN A 2 -3.40 34.86 1.37
N ILE A 3 -4.39 34.24 2.02
CA ILE A 3 -4.27 33.31 3.14
C ILE A 3 -3.99 31.92 2.53
N THR A 4 -2.76 31.56 2.18
CA THR A 4 -2.51 30.18 1.69
C THR A 4 -1.11 29.59 1.87
N GLU A 5 -0.11 30.29 2.42
CA GLU A 5 1.29 29.79 2.28
C GLU A 5 2.11 29.66 3.57
N ILE A 6 1.49 29.39 4.73
CA ILE A 6 2.25 29.00 5.92
C ILE A 6 1.57 27.86 6.68
N ARG A 7 1.45 26.70 6.04
CA ARG A 7 1.25 25.40 6.72
C ARG A 7 2.21 24.35 6.17
N SER A 8 3.44 24.74 5.90
CA SER A 8 4.51 23.77 5.72
C SER A 8 4.97 23.29 7.10
N SER A 9 5.10 21.96 7.25
CA SER A 9 5.68 21.27 8.41
C SER A 9 4.76 20.93 9.61
N LYS A 10 3.67 20.20 9.36
CA LYS A 10 3.30 19.09 10.25
C LYS A 10 3.64 17.82 9.50
N ASN A 11 4.64 17.08 10.00
CA ASN A 11 5.01 15.75 9.53
C ASN A 11 3.76 14.99 9.09
N ASP A 12 3.71 14.66 7.80
CA ASP A 12 2.68 13.79 7.28
C ASP A 12 2.90 12.41 7.91
N LYS A 13 2.26 12.21 9.06
CA LYS A 13 2.38 11.04 9.93
C LYS A 13 2.15 9.73 9.18
N TYR A 14 1.42 9.80 8.07
CA TYR A 14 0.99 8.66 7.28
C TYR A 14 1.79 8.49 5.98
N SER A 15 2.71 9.40 5.66
CA SER A 15 3.53 9.34 4.46
C SER A 15 4.32 8.03 4.32
N GLY A 16 4.90 7.53 5.41
CA GLY A 16 5.59 6.23 5.41
C GLY A 16 4.64 5.07 5.12
N ILE A 17 3.44 5.07 5.73
CA ILE A 17 2.42 4.03 5.50
C ILE A 17 1.96 4.05 4.04
N ARG A 18 1.73 5.25 3.47
CA ARG A 18 1.30 5.37 2.08
C ARG A 18 2.37 4.90 1.11
N LYS A 19 3.66 5.22 1.33
CA LYS A 19 4.77 4.71 0.52
C LYS A 19 4.84 3.18 0.53
N VAL A 20 4.66 2.56 1.71
CA VAL A 20 4.61 1.11 1.85
C VAL A 20 3.45 0.53 1.04
N ILE A 21 2.23 1.08 1.19
CA ILE A 21 1.07 0.59 0.43
C ILE A 21 1.28 0.75 -1.08
N SER A 22 1.77 1.90 -1.53
CA SER A 22 2.07 2.14 -2.96
C SER A 22 3.09 1.14 -3.51
N MET A 23 4.12 0.79 -2.74
CA MET A 23 5.10 -0.22 -3.14
C MET A 23 4.46 -1.61 -3.23
N MET A 24 3.61 -1.99 -2.25
CA MET A 24 2.90 -3.27 -2.28
C MET A 24 1.99 -3.38 -3.51
N ILE A 25 1.28 -2.30 -3.86
CA ILE A 25 0.43 -2.25 -5.07
C ILE A 25 1.29 -2.43 -6.31
N HIS A 26 2.40 -1.69 -6.42
CA HIS A 26 3.32 -1.82 -7.54
C HIS A 26 3.83 -3.25 -7.72
N CYS A 27 4.22 -3.93 -6.62
CA CYS A 27 4.79 -5.27 -6.67
C CYS A 27 3.80 -6.38 -7.10
N VAL A 28 2.49 -6.11 -7.16
CA VAL A 28 1.51 -7.09 -7.67
C VAL A 28 1.70 -7.33 -9.16
N ASP A 29 1.87 -6.25 -9.92
CA ASP A 29 1.90 -6.28 -11.38
C ASP A 29 3.33 -6.05 -11.92
N CYS A 30 4.32 -6.04 -11.03
CA CYS A 30 5.70 -5.82 -11.40
C CYS A 30 6.36 -7.13 -11.88
N ASP A 31 6.65 -7.20 -13.17
CA ASP A 31 7.59 -8.18 -13.72
C ASP A 31 9.03 -7.69 -13.46
N ASP A 32 9.82 -8.49 -12.74
CA ASP A 32 11.15 -8.17 -12.16
C ASP A 32 12.14 -7.44 -13.10
N GLU A 33 12.01 -7.61 -14.41
CA GLU A 33 12.90 -7.03 -15.42
C GLU A 33 12.79 -5.51 -15.54
N GLU A 34 11.64 -4.90 -15.24
CA GLU A 34 11.43 -3.45 -15.42
C GLU A 34 11.89 -2.62 -14.21
N CYS A 35 11.99 -3.22 -13.03
CA CYS A 35 12.17 -2.51 -11.77
C CYS A 35 13.50 -2.79 -11.04
N ALA A 36 14.48 -3.36 -11.74
CA ALA A 36 15.82 -3.64 -11.19
C ALA A 36 16.51 -2.42 -10.52
N LEU A 37 16.08 -1.20 -10.84
CA LEU A 37 16.59 0.05 -10.26
C LEU A 37 15.70 0.67 -9.18
N MET A 38 14.51 0.12 -8.92
CA MET A 38 13.65 0.56 -7.82
C MET A 38 14.12 -0.08 -6.51
N PRO A 39 14.66 0.70 -5.57
CA PRO A 39 15.07 0.15 -4.29
C PRO A 39 13.85 -0.43 -3.57
N PHE A 40 14.04 -1.59 -2.92
CA PHE A 40 13.04 -2.31 -2.12
C PHE A 40 11.94 -3.05 -2.88
N CYS A 41 11.87 -3.02 -4.22
CA CYS A 41 10.86 -3.78 -4.97
C CYS A 41 10.96 -5.29 -4.67
N LEU A 42 12.16 -5.85 -4.82
CA LEU A 42 12.44 -7.27 -4.52
C LEU A 42 12.09 -7.66 -3.07
N ASP A 43 12.47 -6.82 -2.10
CA ASP A 43 12.11 -7.06 -0.68
C ASP A 43 10.58 -7.12 -0.49
N PHE A 44 9.83 -6.30 -1.22
CA PHE A 44 8.38 -6.26 -1.13
C PHE A 44 7.73 -7.43 -1.88
N GLN A 45 8.29 -7.88 -3.00
CA GLN A 45 7.86 -9.11 -3.69
C GLN A 45 8.09 -10.34 -2.81
N ASP A 46 9.27 -10.47 -2.18
CA ASP A 46 9.53 -11.56 -1.22
C ASP A 46 8.56 -11.53 -0.04
N LEU A 47 8.21 -10.32 0.44
CA LEU A 47 7.20 -10.16 1.48
C LEU A 47 5.81 -10.60 1.00
N LEU A 48 5.44 -10.30 -0.24
CA LEU A 48 4.17 -10.76 -0.83
C LEU A 48 4.13 -12.28 -0.89
N CYS A 49 5.15 -12.92 -1.48
CA CYS A 49 5.29 -14.38 -1.51
C CYS A 49 5.16 -15.00 -0.11
N HIS A 50 5.84 -14.41 0.89
CA HIS A 50 5.70 -14.87 2.27
C HIS A 50 4.28 -14.72 2.80
N GLN A 51 3.58 -13.64 2.47
CA GLN A 51 2.22 -13.40 2.94
C GLN A 51 1.20 -14.37 2.35
N GLU A 52 1.47 -14.99 1.20
CA GLU A 52 0.59 -16.04 0.63
C GLU A 52 0.54 -17.29 1.51
N GLU A 53 1.66 -17.65 2.14
CA GLU A 53 1.78 -18.87 2.94
C GLU A 53 1.77 -18.64 4.45
N CYS A 54 1.83 -17.37 4.89
CA CYS A 54 1.95 -17.03 6.31
C CYS A 54 0.58 -16.96 7.02
N PHE A 55 0.29 -17.93 7.90
CA PHE A 55 -0.94 -17.93 8.71
C PHE A 55 -0.74 -17.37 10.14
N GLU A 56 0.45 -16.86 10.45
CA GLU A 56 0.76 -16.33 11.77
C GLU A 56 0.11 -14.96 12.00
N LYS A 57 -0.84 -14.89 12.94
CA LYS A 57 -1.54 -13.63 13.30
C LYS A 57 -0.62 -12.50 13.76
N LYS A 58 0.60 -12.81 14.21
CA LYS A 58 1.61 -11.86 14.72
C LYS A 58 3.01 -12.24 14.21
N CYS A 59 3.12 -12.48 12.91
CA CYS A 59 4.42 -12.77 12.30
C CYS A 59 5.40 -11.60 12.48
N ASN A 60 6.59 -11.88 12.98
CA ASN A 60 7.65 -10.88 13.19
C ASN A 60 8.67 -10.84 12.06
N LEU A 61 8.45 -11.59 10.98
CA LEU A 61 9.36 -11.63 9.83
C LEU A 61 9.38 -10.28 9.10
N ARG A 62 10.57 -9.90 8.62
CA ARG A 62 10.85 -8.62 7.97
C ARG A 62 11.56 -8.84 6.66
N PHE A 63 11.26 -7.97 5.70
CA PHE A 63 11.85 -7.92 4.37
C PHE A 63 12.23 -6.47 4.11
N GLY A 64 13.53 -6.19 4.08
CA GLY A 64 14.06 -4.83 4.13
C GLY A 64 13.45 -3.99 5.27
N ILE A 65 12.76 -2.91 4.90
CA ILE A 65 12.10 -2.00 5.86
C ILE A 65 10.71 -2.49 6.31
N ALA A 66 10.10 -3.40 5.55
CA ALA A 66 8.72 -3.86 5.77
C ALA A 66 8.66 -5.05 6.74
N ALA A 67 7.50 -5.23 7.36
CA ALA A 67 7.25 -6.31 8.32
C ALA A 67 5.87 -6.91 8.06
N CYS A 68 5.77 -8.24 8.09
CA CYS A 68 4.57 -8.97 7.71
C CYS A 68 3.31 -8.52 8.48
N ASP A 69 3.34 -8.52 9.82
CA ASP A 69 2.19 -8.10 10.63
C ASP A 69 1.78 -6.63 10.37
N ALA A 70 2.76 -5.74 10.18
CA ALA A 70 2.49 -4.32 9.96
C ALA A 70 1.85 -4.07 8.60
N THR A 71 2.38 -4.65 7.52
CA THR A 71 1.85 -4.45 6.17
C THR A 71 0.48 -5.09 6.00
N ARG A 72 0.23 -6.29 6.58
CA ARG A 72 -1.12 -6.88 6.62
C ARG A 72 -2.15 -5.96 7.26
N LYS A 73 -1.79 -5.25 8.34
CA LYS A 73 -2.68 -4.27 8.99
C LYS A 73 -3.01 -3.10 8.08
N TYR A 74 -2.04 -2.61 7.32
CA TYR A 74 -2.25 -1.52 6.37
C TYR A 74 -3.18 -1.94 5.23
N LEU A 75 -2.96 -3.11 4.63
CA LEU A 75 -3.80 -3.62 3.55
C LEU A 75 -5.24 -3.91 4.03
N ARG A 76 -5.41 -4.55 5.20
CA ARG A 76 -6.74 -4.73 5.82
C ARG A 76 -7.47 -3.42 6.08
N HIS A 77 -6.74 -2.37 6.46
CA HIS A 77 -7.33 -1.06 6.64
C HIS A 77 -7.87 -0.55 5.31
N CYS A 78 -7.05 -0.54 4.24
CA CYS A 78 -7.47 -0.07 2.93
C CYS A 78 -8.70 -0.83 2.41
N LEU A 79 -8.72 -2.16 2.53
CA LEU A 79 -9.84 -3.02 2.11
C LEU A 79 -11.19 -2.70 2.77
N LYS A 80 -11.16 -2.19 4.02
CA LYS A 80 -12.37 -1.96 4.82
C LYS A 80 -12.67 -0.47 5.01
N CYS A 81 -11.85 0.42 4.47
CA CYS A 81 -11.92 1.86 4.75
C CYS A 81 -12.85 2.57 3.77
N GLU A 82 -14.05 2.91 4.24
CA GLU A 82 -15.05 3.66 3.46
C GLU A 82 -14.94 5.18 3.64
N LYS A 83 -14.06 5.66 4.52
CA LYS A 83 -13.98 7.10 4.84
C LYS A 83 -13.40 7.91 3.68
N PRO A 84 -14.14 8.87 3.09
CA PRO A 84 -13.65 9.64 1.94
C PRO A 84 -12.40 10.47 2.24
N ASP A 85 -12.26 10.98 3.46
CA ASP A 85 -11.19 11.86 3.92
C ASP A 85 -10.08 11.14 4.71
N CYS A 86 -10.00 9.80 4.62
CA CYS A 86 -8.98 9.04 5.34
C CYS A 86 -7.57 9.51 4.95
N PRO A 87 -6.71 9.93 5.89
CA PRO A 87 -5.37 10.48 5.58
C PRO A 87 -4.39 9.44 5.03
N ILE A 88 -4.72 8.14 5.13
CA ILE A 88 -3.97 7.04 4.52
C ILE A 88 -4.54 6.75 3.12
N CYS A 89 -5.84 6.50 3.02
CA CYS A 89 -6.45 6.02 1.78
C CYS A 89 -6.71 7.14 0.76
N ALA A 90 -7.18 8.31 1.18
CA ALA A 90 -7.60 9.38 0.27
C ALA A 90 -6.50 9.82 -0.71
N PRO A 91 -5.22 10.00 -0.30
CA PRO A 91 -4.16 10.34 -1.25
C PRO A 91 -3.81 9.19 -2.22
N LEU A 92 -4.05 7.93 -1.82
CA LEU A 92 -3.79 6.76 -2.65
C LEU A 92 -4.90 6.55 -3.69
N ARG A 93 -6.10 7.10 -3.47
CA ARG A 93 -7.17 7.13 -4.47
C ARG A 93 -6.87 8.03 -5.68
N ILE A 94 -5.78 8.79 -5.69
CA ILE A 94 -5.37 9.59 -6.87
C ILE A 94 -4.45 8.79 -7.79
N ILE A 95 -3.69 7.84 -7.24
CA ILE A 95 -2.99 6.80 -8.00
C ILE A 95 -4.01 5.90 -8.74
N TRP A 96 -5.29 6.04 -8.35
CA TRP A 96 -6.46 5.37 -8.87
C TRP A 96 -7.28 6.38 -9.69
N PRO A 97 -6.91 6.64 -10.97
CA PRO A 97 -7.44 7.78 -11.70
C PRO A 97 -8.97 7.74 -11.72
N GLU A 98 -9.60 8.76 -11.15
CA GLU A 98 -11.03 8.98 -11.31
C GLU A 98 -11.28 9.44 -12.75
N GLY A 99 -11.81 8.53 -13.57
CA GLY A 99 -12.24 8.81 -14.92
C GLY A 99 -12.30 7.52 -15.73
N ASP A 100 -13.52 6.98 -15.82
CA ASP A 100 -13.92 5.83 -16.63
C ASP A 100 -13.61 4.45 -16.01
N GLU A 101 -14.69 3.76 -15.58
CA GLU A 101 -14.85 2.31 -15.37
C GLU A 101 -13.96 1.56 -14.32
N ASP A 102 -12.80 2.06 -13.90
CA ASP A 102 -11.80 1.29 -13.16
C ASP A 102 -11.81 1.42 -11.62
N VAL A 103 -12.90 1.86 -10.98
CA VAL A 103 -13.02 1.85 -9.50
C VAL A 103 -13.19 0.43 -8.94
N GLU A 104 -13.49 -0.56 -9.79
CA GLU A 104 -13.37 -1.97 -9.42
C GLU A 104 -11.89 -2.37 -9.25
N SER A 105 -10.94 -1.81 -10.02
CA SER A 105 -9.55 -2.29 -10.11
C SER A 105 -8.75 -2.31 -8.80
N LEU A 106 -8.59 -1.26 -7.97
CA LEU A 106 -7.79 -1.40 -6.73
C LEU A 106 -8.56 -2.13 -5.61
N LYS A 107 -9.90 -2.18 -5.66
CA LYS A 107 -10.64 -3.10 -4.80
C LYS A 107 -10.38 -4.53 -5.27
N GLU A 108 -10.34 -4.79 -6.57
CA GLU A 108 -9.97 -6.07 -7.21
C GLU A 108 -8.50 -6.45 -6.97
N HIS A 109 -7.53 -5.53 -7.05
CA HIS A 109 -6.12 -5.80 -6.72
C HIS A 109 -5.96 -6.03 -5.21
N LEU A 110 -6.69 -5.29 -4.36
CA LEU A 110 -6.74 -5.59 -2.93
C LEU A 110 -7.56 -6.85 -2.61
N GLU A 111 -8.51 -7.23 -3.46
CA GLU A 111 -9.29 -8.47 -3.38
C GLU A 111 -8.46 -9.66 -3.85
N ALA A 112 -7.55 -9.49 -4.81
CA ALA A 112 -6.49 -10.45 -5.07
C ALA A 112 -5.66 -10.66 -3.79
N PHE A 113 -5.42 -9.59 -3.01
CA PHE A 113 -4.86 -9.72 -1.67
C PHE A 113 -5.81 -10.28 -0.60
N GLN A 114 -7.12 -10.35 -0.83
CA GLN A 114 -8.09 -10.84 0.16
C GLN A 114 -7.96 -12.35 0.37
N GLU A 115 -7.52 -13.11 -0.64
CA GLU A 115 -7.13 -14.52 -0.49
C GLU A 115 -5.90 -14.70 0.42
N PHE A 116 -5.01 -13.71 0.50
CA PHE A 116 -3.75 -13.78 1.24
C PHE A 116 -3.80 -13.16 2.65
N ILE A 117 -4.77 -12.27 2.90
CA ILE A 117 -4.82 -11.41 4.11
C ILE A 117 -5.74 -11.95 5.21
N LEU A 118 -6.69 -12.85 4.89
CA LEU A 118 -7.63 -13.47 5.83
C LEU A 118 -7.09 -14.79 6.40
#